data_AF-A0A4Y2LYE2-F1
#
_entry.id   AF-A0A4Y2LYE2-F1
#
_cell.length_a   1.000
_cell.length_b   1.000
_cell.length_c   1.000
_cell.angle_alpha   90.00
_cell.angle_beta   90.00
_cell.angle_gamma   90.00
#
_symmetry.space_group_name_H-M   'P 1'
#
loop_
_entity.id
_entity.type
_entity.pdbx_description
1 polymer ?
#
loop_
_entity_poly.entity_id
_entity_poly.type
_entity_poly.pdbx_seq_one_letter_code
_entity_poly.pdbx_strand_id
1 'polypeptide(L)'
;MDQNFASPAVATLPLQRPAINGNIVLEAILHLQKLNSFSMNKLKKYLASQHGIDCQALDAVIKPIVKSFKKLGDNRKITECKNGRNSSGGKNTGRKNSGWKNGKKTTTGKNTGLKNGKKTTTGKNLSPKKFRMKKIKRITVTDDYKNMVYELIKNGSIHGSTRFQLREKIRQKRENPDNVGPALDSLMDKKMVLSLGHKLLAVDAALDSLRVDKIESLRITKYLWEEKNKGSTYKKLTEKFEKINELQLKHELLFLFRDEEIHQRDNSKLYYGPKK
;
A
#
# COMPACT_ATOMS: atom_id res chain seq x y z
N MET A 1 -87.93 -3.36 -27.21
CA MET A 1 -86.86 -2.35 -27.36
C MET A 1 -85.75 -2.82 -26.44
N ASP A 2 -84.79 -3.57 -26.97
CA ASP A 2 -83.67 -4.14 -26.21
C ASP A 2 -82.38 -3.49 -26.69
N GLN A 3 -81.89 -2.51 -25.93
CA GLN A 3 -80.60 -1.87 -26.16
C GLN A 3 -79.52 -2.62 -25.38
N ASN A 4 -78.82 -3.50 -26.08
CA ASN A 4 -77.59 -4.13 -25.61
C ASN A 4 -76.46 -3.08 -25.59
N PHE A 5 -76.04 -2.65 -24.40
CA PHE A 5 -74.83 -1.86 -24.21
C PHE A 5 -73.61 -2.79 -24.33
N ALA A 6 -72.96 -2.76 -25.49
CA ALA A 6 -71.65 -3.36 -25.67
C ALA A 6 -70.59 -2.48 -25.02
N SER A 7 -70.01 -2.96 -23.92
CA SER A 7 -68.87 -2.31 -23.26
C SER A 7 -67.65 -2.24 -24.20
N PRO A 8 -66.90 -1.12 -24.22
CA PRO A 8 -65.75 -0.98 -25.08
C PRO A 8 -64.63 -1.91 -24.61
N ALA A 9 -64.09 -2.71 -25.53
CA ALA A 9 -62.93 -3.54 -25.29
C ALA A 9 -61.74 -2.65 -24.89
N VAL A 10 -61.28 -2.80 -23.65
CA VAL A 10 -60.05 -2.18 -23.16
C VAL A 10 -58.88 -2.79 -23.93
N ALA A 11 -58.37 -2.04 -24.91
CA ALA A 11 -57.16 -2.39 -25.63
C ALA A 11 -55.97 -2.34 -24.65
N THR A 12 -55.58 -3.50 -24.13
CA THR A 12 -54.34 -3.69 -23.38
C THR A 12 -53.17 -3.50 -24.35
N LEU A 13 -52.66 -2.27 -24.44
CA LEU A 13 -51.38 -1.97 -25.08
C LEU A 13 -50.31 -2.90 -24.48
N PRO A 14 -49.51 -3.60 -25.30
CA PRO A 14 -48.43 -4.44 -24.78
C PRO A 14 -47.51 -3.56 -23.95
N LEU A 15 -47.42 -3.85 -22.65
CA LEU A 15 -46.60 -3.15 -21.69
C LEU A 15 -45.14 -3.21 -22.17
N GLN A 16 -44.72 -2.14 -22.86
CA GLN A 16 -43.38 -2.02 -23.42
C GLN A 16 -42.41 -1.98 -22.25
N ARG A 17 -41.77 -3.12 -21.99
CA ARG A 17 -40.78 -3.22 -20.91
C ARG A 17 -39.70 -2.18 -21.19
N PRO A 18 -39.44 -1.23 -20.28
CA PRO A 18 -38.36 -0.29 -20.49
C PRO A 18 -37.07 -1.10 -20.70
N ALA A 19 -36.45 -0.92 -21.85
CA ALA A 19 -35.18 -1.56 -22.16
C ALA A 19 -34.13 -0.95 -21.22
N ILE A 20 -33.87 -1.65 -20.10
CA ILE A 20 -32.88 -1.22 -19.12
C ILE A 20 -31.52 -1.29 -19.81
N ASN A 21 -30.91 -0.13 -20.04
CA ASN A 21 -29.57 -0.05 -20.61
C ASN A 21 -28.58 -0.67 -19.62
N GLY A 22 -28.05 -1.85 -19.95
CA GLY A 22 -27.11 -2.58 -19.11
C GLY A 22 -25.85 -1.78 -18.76
N ASN A 23 -25.45 -0.81 -19.60
CA ASN A 23 -24.31 0.05 -19.34
C ASN A 23 -24.54 0.98 -18.15
N ILE A 24 -25.75 1.54 -17.99
CA ILE A 24 -26.10 2.40 -16.86
C ILE A 24 -26.05 1.60 -15.55
N VAL A 25 -26.50 0.35 -15.58
CA VAL A 25 -26.46 -0.54 -14.42
C VAL A 25 -25.01 -0.89 -14.04
N LEU A 26 -24.16 -1.19 -15.03
CA LEU A 26 -22.73 -1.46 -14.82
C LEU A 26 -21.98 -0.24 -14.27
N GLU A 27 -22.24 0.94 -14.83
CA GLU A 27 -21.63 2.20 -14.38
C GLU A 27 -22.04 2.55 -12.96
N ALA A 28 -23.33 2.39 -12.61
CA ALA A 28 -23.80 2.54 -11.25
C ALA A 28 -23.10 1.54 -10.30
N ILE A 29 -22.98 0.26 -10.68
CA ILE A 29 -22.28 -0.75 -9.86
C ILE A 29 -20.81 -0.38 -9.65
N LEU A 30 -20.10 0.07 -10.68
CA LEU A 30 -18.70 0.50 -10.57
C LEU A 30 -18.54 1.76 -9.71
N HIS A 31 -19.44 2.73 -9.86
CA HIS A 31 -19.48 3.92 -9.02
C HIS A 31 -19.71 3.55 -7.55
N LEU A 32 -20.51 2.52 -7.28
CA LEU A 32 -20.83 2.06 -5.93
C LEU A 32 -19.73 1.20 -5.29
N GLN A 33 -19.00 0.41 -6.08
CA GLN A 33 -17.82 -0.31 -5.60
C GLN A 33 -16.76 0.66 -5.06
N LYS A 34 -16.62 1.85 -5.66
CA LYS A 34 -15.73 2.91 -5.17
C LYS A 34 -16.12 3.47 -3.79
N LEU A 35 -17.38 3.33 -3.37
CA LEU A 35 -17.89 3.89 -2.11
C LEU A 35 -17.77 2.94 -0.89
N ASN A 36 -17.21 1.74 -1.06
CA ASN A 36 -16.78 0.78 -0.02
C ASN A 36 -17.73 0.43 1.15
N SER A 37 -18.99 0.92 1.17
CA SER A 37 -19.88 0.74 2.34
C SER A 37 -21.36 1.03 2.06
N PHE A 38 -21.87 0.72 0.87
CA PHE A 38 -23.27 1.01 0.55
C PHE A 38 -24.20 -0.20 0.73
N SER A 39 -25.27 -0.02 1.50
CA SER A 39 -26.31 -1.04 1.67
C SER A 39 -27.16 -1.15 0.40
N MET A 40 -27.54 -2.38 0.05
CA MET A 40 -28.34 -2.67 -1.14
C MET A 40 -29.60 -1.79 -1.24
N ASN A 41 -30.20 -1.47 -0.09
CA ASN A 41 -31.40 -0.64 -0.02
C ASN A 41 -31.17 0.81 -0.49
N LYS A 42 -29.99 1.39 -0.22
CA LYS A 42 -29.68 2.75 -0.70
C LYS A 42 -29.39 2.77 -2.20
N LEU A 43 -28.79 1.71 -2.74
CA LEU A 43 -28.63 1.53 -4.19
C LEU A 43 -29.99 1.47 -4.90
N LYS A 44 -30.91 0.64 -4.40
CA LYS A 44 -32.27 0.54 -4.98
C LYS A 44 -32.96 1.91 -5.02
N LYS A 45 -32.89 2.66 -3.91
CA LYS A 45 -33.45 4.02 -3.83
C LYS A 45 -32.80 4.98 -4.81
N TYR A 46 -31.49 4.93 -4.99
CA TYR A 46 -30.78 5.79 -5.95
C TYR A 46 -31.20 5.51 -7.39
N LEU A 47 -31.22 4.25 -7.81
CA LEU A 47 -31.60 3.88 -9.18
C LEU A 47 -33.08 4.15 -9.47
N ALA A 48 -33.96 3.89 -8.51
CA ALA A 48 -35.37 4.25 -8.63
C ALA A 48 -35.56 5.77 -8.73
N SER A 49 -34.85 6.55 -7.91
CA SER A 49 -34.96 8.01 -7.88
C SER A 49 -34.34 8.70 -9.10
N GLN A 50 -33.22 8.21 -9.61
CA GLN A 50 -32.47 8.88 -10.69
C GLN A 50 -32.90 8.44 -12.08
N HIS A 51 -33.37 7.20 -12.22
CA HIS A 51 -33.68 6.62 -13.52
C HIS A 51 -35.14 6.17 -13.65
N GLY A 52 -35.97 6.40 -12.62
CA GLY A 52 -37.39 6.02 -12.63
C GLY A 52 -37.61 4.51 -12.77
N ILE A 53 -36.60 3.70 -12.44
CA ILE A 53 -36.68 2.24 -12.61
C ILE A 53 -37.51 1.66 -11.47
N ASP A 54 -38.50 0.83 -11.83
CA ASP A 54 -39.31 0.12 -10.85
C ASP A 54 -38.46 -0.77 -9.92
N CYS A 55 -38.78 -0.74 -8.63
CA CYS A 55 -38.01 -1.45 -7.61
C CYS A 55 -38.08 -2.97 -7.79
N GLN A 56 -39.18 -3.52 -8.31
CA GLN A 56 -39.31 -4.96 -8.55
C GLN A 56 -38.46 -5.40 -9.75
N ALA A 57 -38.47 -4.60 -10.83
CA ALA A 57 -37.58 -4.81 -11.97
C ALA A 57 -36.10 -4.77 -11.55
N LEU A 58 -35.74 -3.81 -10.68
CA LEU A 58 -34.39 -3.69 -10.15
C LEU A 58 -33.96 -4.92 -9.34
N ASP A 59 -34.87 -5.47 -8.53
CA ASP A 59 -34.61 -6.68 -7.74
C ASP A 59 -34.39 -7.91 -8.60
N ALA A 60 -35.15 -8.06 -9.68
CA ALA A 60 -34.95 -9.15 -10.63
C ALA A 60 -33.55 -9.13 -11.27
N VAL A 61 -33.01 -7.93 -11.55
CA VAL A 61 -31.69 -7.74 -12.17
C VAL A 61 -30.55 -7.88 -11.15
N ILE A 62 -30.69 -7.30 -9.95
CA ILE A 62 -29.62 -7.27 -8.95
C ILE A 62 -29.45 -8.63 -8.24
N LYS A 63 -30.54 -9.37 -8.01
CA LYS A 63 -30.53 -10.65 -7.28
C LYS A 63 -29.55 -11.69 -7.86
N PRO A 64 -29.51 -11.97 -9.18
CA PRO A 64 -28.52 -12.89 -9.75
C PRO A 64 -27.08 -12.40 -9.58
N ILE A 65 -26.83 -11.08 -9.71
CA ILE A 65 -25.50 -10.47 -9.54
C ILE A 65 -24.98 -10.66 -8.11
N VAL A 66 -25.81 -10.37 -7.10
CA VAL A 66 -25.47 -10.59 -5.69
C VAL A 66 -25.23 -12.07 -5.40
N LYS A 67 -26.03 -12.96 -6.01
CA LYS A 67 -25.86 -14.42 -5.87
C LYS A 67 -24.53 -14.89 -6.46
N SER A 68 -24.06 -14.32 -7.57
CA SER A 68 -22.71 -14.61 -8.11
C SER A 68 -21.59 -14.09 -7.20
N PHE A 69 -21.74 -12.94 -6.56
CA PHE A 69 -20.75 -12.43 -5.61
C PHE A 69 -20.62 -13.29 -4.35
N LYS A 70 -21.72 -13.85 -3.83
CA LYS A 70 -21.67 -14.78 -2.68
C LYS A 70 -20.93 -16.08 -3.01
N LYS A 71 -21.18 -16.66 -4.19
CA LYS A 71 -20.49 -17.86 -4.66
C LYS A 71 -18.96 -17.66 -4.81
N LEU A 72 -18.53 -16.45 -5.14
CA LEU A 72 -17.11 -16.10 -5.23
C LEU A 72 -16.45 -15.88 -3.86
N GLY A 73 -17.22 -15.53 -2.82
CA GLY A 73 -16.74 -15.38 -1.45
C GLY A 73 -16.53 -16.70 -0.71
N ASP A 74 -17.34 -17.73 -0.99
CA ASP A 74 -17.30 -19.01 -0.28
C ASP A 74 -16.09 -19.91 -0.66
N ASN A 75 -15.44 -19.64 -1.79
CA ASN A 75 -14.21 -20.35 -2.19
C ASN A 75 -12.95 -19.87 -1.44
N ARG A 76 -13.07 -18.91 -0.52
CA ARG A 76 -11.95 -18.42 0.31
C ARG A 76 -11.89 -19.07 1.71
N LYS A 77 -12.42 -20.28 1.85
CA LYS A 77 -12.03 -21.24 2.91
C LYS A 77 -11.10 -22.31 2.35
N ILE A 78 -9.98 -21.88 1.74
CA ILE A 78 -8.83 -22.77 1.53
C ILE A 78 -8.06 -22.79 2.84
N THR A 79 -8.33 -23.84 3.61
CA THR A 79 -7.48 -24.45 4.64
C THR A 79 -6.45 -23.54 5.29
N GLU A 80 -6.79 -23.01 6.46
CA GLU A 80 -5.79 -22.85 7.52
C GLU A 80 -5.18 -24.23 7.76
N CYS A 81 -4.00 -24.48 7.19
CA CYS A 81 -3.11 -25.54 7.66
C CYS A 81 -2.75 -25.20 9.11
N LYS A 82 -3.54 -25.75 10.04
CA LYS A 82 -3.12 -25.98 11.41
C LYS A 82 -1.86 -26.85 11.36
N ASN A 83 -0.70 -26.22 11.52
CA ASN A 83 0.52 -26.93 11.89
C ASN A 83 0.37 -27.43 13.34
N GLY A 84 -0.41 -28.50 13.50
CA GLY A 84 -0.34 -29.38 14.66
C GLY A 84 0.91 -30.24 14.52
N ARG A 85 1.95 -29.93 15.31
CA ARG A 85 3.06 -30.85 15.55
C ARG A 85 2.79 -31.58 16.86
N ASN A 86 2.19 -32.76 16.75
CA ASN A 86 2.26 -33.79 17.79
C ASN A 86 3.16 -34.92 17.30
N SER A 87 4.28 -35.07 18.00
CA SER A 87 4.86 -36.30 18.55
C SER A 87 4.90 -37.60 17.72
N SER A 88 6.12 -37.99 17.36
CA SER A 88 6.75 -39.30 17.61
C SER A 88 8.25 -39.09 17.39
N GLY A 89 9.19 -39.32 18.31
CA GLY A 89 9.48 -40.51 19.10
C GLY A 89 10.97 -40.80 18.87
N GLY A 90 11.86 -40.39 19.77
CA GLY A 90 13.31 -40.59 19.61
C GLY A 90 14.10 -40.19 20.86
N LYS A 91 14.65 -41.19 21.54
CA LYS A 91 15.21 -41.20 22.90
C LYS A 91 16.51 -40.39 23.07
N ASN A 92 16.67 -39.88 24.31
CA ASN A 92 17.88 -39.73 25.13
C ASN A 92 19.23 -39.41 24.47
N THR A 93 19.84 -38.30 24.88
CA THR A 93 20.83 -38.28 25.97
C THR A 93 21.20 -36.82 26.31
N GLY A 94 21.35 -36.56 27.61
CA GLY A 94 21.24 -35.22 28.18
C GLY A 94 22.52 -34.40 28.22
N ARG A 95 22.40 -33.14 28.67
CA ARG A 95 23.29 -32.53 29.67
C ARG A 95 22.73 -31.19 30.17
N LYS A 96 22.19 -31.25 31.39
CA LYS A 96 22.23 -30.29 32.51
C LYS A 96 22.02 -28.77 32.26
N ASN A 97 20.93 -28.29 32.89
CA ASN A 97 20.76 -27.06 33.70
C ASN A 97 22.08 -26.44 34.21
N SER A 98 22.22 -25.14 34.44
CA SER A 98 21.36 -24.16 35.14
C SER A 98 21.79 -22.74 34.70
N GLY A 99 20.93 -21.77 34.45
CA GLY A 99 20.18 -21.06 35.50
C GLY A 99 20.98 -19.83 35.97
N TRP A 100 20.60 -18.62 35.54
CA TRP A 100 20.60 -17.46 36.45
C TRP A 100 19.76 -16.30 35.91
N LYS A 101 18.74 -15.95 36.69
CA LYS A 101 18.00 -14.70 36.65
C LYS A 101 18.86 -13.56 37.23
N ASN A 102 18.67 -12.37 36.66
CA ASN A 102 18.60 -11.02 37.24
C ASN A 102 19.28 -10.75 38.61
N GLY A 103 20.03 -9.65 38.69
CA GLY A 103 20.20 -8.94 39.97
C GLY A 103 21.28 -7.88 40.06
N LYS A 104 20.86 -6.61 39.96
CA LYS A 104 21.19 -5.46 40.84
C LYS A 104 22.65 -5.12 41.22
N LYS A 105 23.00 -3.85 40.91
CA LYS A 105 23.81 -2.83 41.64
C LYS A 105 24.77 -3.33 42.75
N THR A 106 26.01 -2.81 42.77
CA THR A 106 26.46 -1.67 43.63
C THR A 106 27.99 -1.47 43.61
N THR A 107 28.40 -0.19 43.62
CA THR A 107 29.52 0.46 44.35
C THR A 107 30.90 -0.18 44.55
N THR A 108 31.92 0.62 44.19
CA THR A 108 33.09 1.01 45.01
C THR A 108 34.04 -0.08 45.53
N GLY A 109 35.31 0.02 45.13
CA GLY A 109 36.42 -0.27 46.05
C GLY A 109 37.61 -1.06 45.51
N LYS A 110 38.73 -0.33 45.35
CA LYS A 110 40.11 -0.66 45.77
C LYS A 110 40.84 -1.90 45.24
N ASN A 111 41.87 -1.60 44.44
CA ASN A 111 43.28 -1.99 44.58
C ASN A 111 43.63 -3.21 45.45
N THR A 112 44.32 -4.18 44.84
CA THR A 112 45.60 -4.70 45.33
C THR A 112 46.41 -5.22 44.14
N GLY A 113 47.68 -4.83 44.09
CA GLY A 113 48.57 -5.13 42.99
C GLY A 113 49.19 -6.52 43.06
N LEU A 114 49.62 -7.02 41.91
CA LEU A 114 50.73 -7.96 41.80
C LEU A 114 51.58 -7.55 40.60
N LYS A 115 52.81 -7.17 40.93
CA LYS A 115 53.91 -6.88 40.01
C LYS A 115 54.41 -8.17 39.36
N ASN A 116 55.05 -7.96 38.21
CA ASN A 116 56.08 -8.77 37.58
C ASN A 116 55.65 -9.97 36.72
N GLY A 117 55.69 -9.74 35.41
CA GLY A 117 55.68 -10.76 34.38
C GLY A 117 56.21 -10.19 33.06
N LYS A 118 57.46 -9.75 33.04
CA LYS A 118 58.19 -9.36 31.82
C LYS A 118 58.39 -10.63 30.99
N LYS A 119 57.54 -10.84 29.98
CA LYS A 119 57.79 -11.80 28.89
C LYS A 119 57.64 -11.08 27.56
N THR A 120 58.81 -10.81 26.99
CA THR A 120 59.05 -10.37 25.63
C THR A 120 58.60 -11.46 24.66
N THR A 121 57.49 -11.23 23.97
CA THR A 121 57.16 -11.91 22.72
C THR A 121 56.78 -10.85 21.69
N THR A 122 57.78 -10.51 20.89
CA THR A 122 57.73 -9.99 19.52
C THR A 122 56.32 -9.67 19.02
N GLY A 123 55.80 -8.51 19.41
CA GLY A 123 54.57 -7.95 18.89
C GLY A 123 54.76 -7.62 17.42
N LYS A 124 54.42 -8.56 16.53
CA LYS A 124 54.18 -8.25 15.13
C LYS A 124 53.03 -7.26 15.11
N ASN A 125 53.37 -5.98 15.00
CA ASN A 125 52.47 -4.91 14.60
C ASN A 125 51.84 -5.31 13.26
N LEU A 126 50.73 -6.04 13.32
CA LEU A 126 49.81 -6.20 12.20
C LEU A 126 49.21 -4.80 12.00
N SER A 127 49.93 -4.00 11.21
CA SER A 127 49.40 -2.81 10.58
C SER A 127 47.98 -3.14 10.09
N PRO A 128 46.98 -2.28 10.35
CA PRO A 128 45.62 -2.54 9.90
C PRO A 128 45.70 -2.70 8.39
N LYS A 129 45.57 -3.95 7.90
CA LYS A 129 45.55 -4.25 6.48
C LYS A 129 44.47 -3.35 5.91
N LYS A 130 44.88 -2.33 5.16
CA LYS A 130 43.99 -1.42 4.46
C LYS A 130 43.11 -2.30 3.57
N PHE A 131 41.92 -2.65 4.06
CA PHE A 131 40.90 -3.31 3.28
C PHE A 131 40.53 -2.30 2.21
N ARG A 132 41.20 -2.40 1.07
CA ARG A 132 40.97 -1.58 -0.10
C ARG A 132 39.60 -2.00 -0.59
N MET A 133 38.55 -1.33 -0.11
CA MET A 133 37.18 -1.59 -0.54
C MET A 133 37.17 -1.50 -2.06
N LYS A 134 37.00 -2.65 -2.73
CA LYS A 134 36.87 -2.70 -4.18
C LYS A 134 35.70 -1.78 -4.54
N LYS A 135 35.95 -0.78 -5.38
CA LYS A 135 34.88 0.10 -5.89
C LYS A 135 33.80 -0.79 -6.49
N ILE A 136 32.64 -0.84 -5.84
CA ILE A 136 31.48 -1.57 -6.35
C ILE A 136 31.07 -0.85 -7.64
N LYS A 137 31.17 -1.53 -8.78
CA LYS A 137 30.67 -1.01 -10.06
C LYS A 137 29.17 -0.77 -9.89
N ARG A 138 28.72 0.47 -10.13
CA ARG A 138 27.29 0.77 -10.17
C ARG A 138 26.66 -0.03 -11.30
N ILE A 139 25.70 -0.88 -10.98
CA ILE A 139 24.95 -1.64 -11.98
C ILE A 139 24.09 -0.64 -12.75
N THR A 140 24.36 -0.47 -14.04
CA THR A 140 23.50 0.27 -14.95
C THR A 140 22.35 -0.62 -15.39
N VAL A 141 21.13 -0.24 -15.00
CA VAL A 141 19.90 -0.92 -15.41
C VAL A 141 19.37 -0.31 -16.68
N THR A 142 18.89 -1.14 -17.61
CA THR A 142 18.30 -0.71 -18.90
C THR A 142 17.03 0.11 -18.68
N ASP A 143 16.71 1.01 -19.63
CA ASP A 143 15.50 1.83 -19.52
C ASP A 143 14.22 0.99 -19.64
N ASP A 144 14.22 -0.08 -20.43
CA ASP A 144 13.10 -1.02 -20.52
C ASP A 144 12.75 -1.66 -19.17
N TYR A 145 13.79 -2.04 -18.41
CA TYR A 145 13.58 -2.59 -17.08
C TYR A 145 13.03 -1.52 -16.12
N LYS A 146 13.51 -0.27 -16.19
CA LYS A 146 12.97 0.84 -15.39
C LYS A 146 11.49 1.10 -15.71
N ASN A 147 11.13 1.12 -16.99
CA ASN A 147 9.75 1.29 -17.44
C ASN A 147 8.87 0.13 -16.96
N MET A 148 9.36 -1.11 -17.03
CA MET A 148 8.65 -2.26 -16.48
C MET A 148 8.41 -2.12 -14.97
N VAL A 149 9.42 -1.72 -14.19
CA VAL A 149 9.28 -1.49 -12.74
C VAL A 149 8.26 -0.39 -12.48
N TYR A 150 8.31 0.70 -13.23
CA TYR A 150 7.38 1.82 -13.13
C TYR A 150 5.93 1.38 -13.38
N GLU A 151 5.67 0.65 -14.46
CA GLU A 151 4.34 0.13 -14.78
C GLU A 151 3.81 -0.83 -13.71
N LEU A 152 4.67 -1.62 -13.06
CA LEU A 152 4.26 -2.47 -11.94
C LEU A 152 3.84 -1.68 -10.69
N ILE A 153 4.43 -0.49 -10.48
CA ILE A 153 4.07 0.42 -9.39
C ILE A 153 2.77 1.15 -9.74
N LYS A 154 2.68 1.70 -10.96
CA LYS A 154 1.52 2.45 -11.46
C LYS A 154 0.24 1.61 -11.45
N ASN A 155 0.34 0.36 -11.93
CA ASN A 155 -0.78 -0.59 -11.93
C ASN A 155 -0.90 -1.37 -10.60
N GLY A 156 -0.22 -0.90 -9.55
CA GLY A 156 -0.21 -1.51 -8.23
C GLY A 156 -1.44 -1.15 -7.38
N SER A 157 -1.32 -1.39 -6.08
CA SER A 157 -2.34 -0.94 -5.13
C SER A 157 -2.33 0.59 -5.01
N ILE A 158 -3.51 1.19 -4.86
CA ILE A 158 -3.66 2.62 -4.52
C ILE A 158 -2.91 3.01 -3.23
N HIS A 159 -2.69 2.06 -2.32
CA HIS A 159 -1.92 2.29 -1.09
C HIS A 159 -0.39 2.22 -1.30
N GLY A 160 0.04 2.00 -2.54
CA GLY A 160 1.43 1.79 -2.93
C GLY A 160 1.88 0.32 -2.84
N SER A 161 2.94 0.02 -3.56
CA SER A 161 3.58 -1.30 -3.59
C SER A 161 4.82 -1.32 -2.68
N THR A 162 5.10 -2.45 -2.04
CA THR A 162 6.36 -2.62 -1.31
C THR A 162 7.48 -3.10 -2.23
N ARG A 163 8.74 -2.84 -1.86
CA ARG A 163 9.91 -3.38 -2.58
C ARG A 163 9.85 -4.91 -2.69
N PHE A 164 9.36 -5.59 -1.66
CA PHE A 164 9.17 -7.03 -1.67
C PHE A 164 8.15 -7.48 -2.72
N GLN A 165 6.96 -6.84 -2.75
CA GLN A 165 5.93 -7.14 -3.75
C GLN A 165 6.43 -6.92 -5.18
N LEU A 166 7.23 -5.87 -5.42
CA LEU A 166 7.83 -5.62 -6.73
C LEU A 166 8.82 -6.73 -7.13
N ARG A 167 9.70 -7.14 -6.21
CA ARG A 167 10.66 -8.24 -6.45
C ARG A 167 9.94 -9.55 -6.79
N GLU A 168 8.85 -9.86 -6.09
CA GLU A 168 8.04 -11.04 -6.38
C GLU A 168 7.42 -10.98 -7.78
N LYS A 169 6.80 -9.85 -8.16
CA LYS A 169 6.23 -9.68 -9.51
C LYS A 169 7.30 -9.76 -10.61
N ILE A 170 8.52 -9.30 -10.34
CA ILE A 170 9.64 -9.33 -11.29
C ILE A 170 10.20 -10.74 -11.46
N ARG A 171 10.28 -11.52 -10.37
CA ARG A 171 10.60 -12.96 -10.43
C ARG A 171 9.62 -13.72 -11.31
N GLN A 172 8.32 -13.40 -11.18
CA GLN A 172 7.27 -14.01 -12.02
C GLN A 172 7.45 -13.68 -13.51
N LYS A 173 7.99 -12.50 -13.84
CA LYS A 173 8.34 -12.10 -15.21
C LYS A 173 9.69 -12.66 -15.69
N ARG A 174 10.37 -13.51 -14.91
CA ARG A 174 11.70 -14.10 -15.19
C ARG A 174 12.82 -13.07 -15.33
N GLU A 175 12.66 -11.93 -14.69
CA GLU A 175 13.63 -10.83 -14.67
C GLU A 175 14.42 -10.82 -13.36
N ASN A 176 15.62 -10.22 -13.36
CA ASN A 176 16.47 -10.20 -12.16
C ASN A 176 15.90 -9.27 -11.07
N PRO A 177 15.48 -9.76 -9.89
CA PRO A 177 14.91 -8.93 -8.81
C PRO A 177 15.93 -8.04 -8.09
N ASP A 178 17.23 -8.27 -8.23
CA ASP A 178 18.27 -7.47 -7.58
C ASP A 178 18.41 -6.08 -8.22
N ASN A 179 18.02 -5.96 -9.49
CA ASN A 179 18.02 -4.72 -10.25
C ASN A 179 16.90 -3.74 -9.83
N VAL A 180 15.96 -4.17 -8.98
CA VAL A 180 14.87 -3.32 -8.48
C VAL A 180 15.38 -2.10 -7.72
N GLY A 181 16.42 -2.26 -6.90
CA GLY A 181 16.98 -1.16 -6.11
C GLY A 181 17.49 -0.02 -7.01
N PRO A 182 18.50 -0.29 -7.87
CA PRO A 182 19.03 0.70 -8.79
C PRO A 182 17.98 1.28 -9.75
N ALA A 183 17.01 0.47 -10.20
CA ALA A 183 15.91 0.96 -11.03
C ALA A 183 15.04 1.98 -10.28
N LEU A 184 14.67 1.69 -9.03
CA LEU A 184 13.90 2.61 -8.19
C LEU A 184 14.67 3.89 -7.91
N ASP A 185 15.95 3.81 -7.59
CA ASP A 185 16.78 4.99 -7.35
C ASP A 185 16.77 5.90 -8.60
N SER A 186 16.95 5.32 -9.80
CA SER A 186 16.84 6.07 -11.06
C SER A 186 15.46 6.65 -11.32
N LEU A 187 14.37 5.97 -10.94
CA LEU A 187 13.00 6.46 -11.12
C LEU A 187 12.65 7.58 -10.13
N MET A 188 13.16 7.51 -8.90
CA MET A 188 13.02 8.57 -7.89
C MET A 188 13.82 9.81 -8.30
N ASP A 189 15.01 9.64 -8.85
CA ASP A 189 15.81 10.74 -9.40
C ASP A 189 15.09 11.47 -10.55
N LYS A 190 14.35 10.72 -11.39
CA LYS A 190 13.48 11.24 -12.45
C LYS A 190 12.13 11.77 -11.95
N LYS A 191 11.89 11.80 -10.63
CA LYS A 191 10.62 12.20 -10.00
C LYS A 191 9.40 11.42 -10.50
N MET A 192 9.56 10.19 -10.95
CA MET A 192 8.43 9.36 -11.41
C MET A 192 7.80 8.55 -10.27
N VAL A 193 8.58 8.27 -9.22
CA VAL A 193 8.17 7.44 -8.08
C VAL A 193 8.47 8.18 -6.78
N LEU A 194 7.54 8.11 -5.83
CA LEU A 194 7.70 8.64 -4.48
C LEU A 194 7.70 7.49 -3.46
N SER A 195 8.66 7.52 -2.53
CA SER A 195 8.76 6.57 -1.42
C SER A 195 8.15 7.14 -0.14
N LEU A 196 7.01 6.60 0.30
CA LEU A 196 6.38 6.98 1.56
C LEU A 196 6.53 5.84 2.57
N GLY A 197 7.63 5.89 3.33
CA GLY A 197 8.01 4.83 4.26
C GLY A 197 8.45 3.55 3.54
N HIS A 198 7.61 2.51 3.59
CA HIS A 198 7.86 1.23 2.90
C HIS A 198 7.02 1.06 1.62
N LYS A 199 6.27 2.10 1.25
CA LYS A 199 5.36 2.10 0.12
C LYS A 199 5.93 2.96 -1.00
N LEU A 200 5.85 2.45 -2.21
CA LEU A 200 6.26 3.11 -3.43
C LEU A 200 5.00 3.43 -4.23
N LEU A 201 4.87 4.68 -4.63
CA LEU A 201 3.73 5.19 -5.39
C LEU A 201 4.25 5.86 -6.66
N ALA A 202 3.55 5.65 -7.78
CA ALA A 202 3.81 6.36 -9.01
C ALA A 202 3.19 7.76 -8.93
N VAL A 203 3.90 8.77 -9.40
CA VAL A 203 3.41 10.16 -9.39
C VAL A 203 2.18 10.32 -10.27
N ASP A 204 2.14 9.66 -11.42
CA ASP A 204 0.97 9.67 -12.31
C ASP A 204 -0.25 8.93 -11.75
N ALA A 205 -0.09 8.17 -10.65
CA ALA A 205 -1.22 7.51 -9.97
C ALA A 205 -1.94 8.44 -8.97
N ALA A 206 -1.53 9.71 -8.88
CA ALA A 206 -2.22 10.70 -8.06
C ALA A 206 -3.65 10.95 -8.59
N LEU A 207 -4.65 10.57 -7.81
CA LEU A 207 -6.06 10.79 -8.11
C LEU A 207 -6.56 12.11 -7.49
N ASP A 208 -7.11 13.01 -8.30
CA ASP A 208 -7.66 14.29 -7.84
C ASP A 208 -8.81 14.11 -6.83
N SER A 209 -9.58 13.03 -6.96
CA SER A 209 -10.66 12.67 -6.03
C SER A 209 -10.18 12.35 -4.60
N LEU A 210 -8.88 12.13 -4.42
CA LEU A 210 -8.26 11.81 -3.12
C LEU A 210 -7.44 12.99 -2.58
N ARG A 211 -7.47 14.15 -3.25
CA ARG A 211 -6.82 15.36 -2.77
C ARG A 211 -7.48 15.82 -1.47
N VAL A 212 -6.68 16.37 -0.55
CA VAL A 212 -7.24 17.00 0.66
C VAL A 212 -7.86 18.34 0.30
N ASP A 213 -8.66 18.88 1.21
CA ASP A 213 -9.17 20.24 1.06
C ASP A 213 -8.03 21.26 1.05
N LYS A 214 -8.28 22.41 0.44
CA LYS A 214 -7.28 23.46 0.24
C LYS A 214 -6.68 23.96 1.57
N ILE A 215 -7.45 23.95 2.66
CA ILE A 215 -7.00 24.43 3.97
C ILE A 215 -5.98 23.44 4.55
N GLU A 216 -6.27 22.14 4.53
CA GLU A 216 -5.32 21.13 4.99
C GLU A 216 -4.09 21.00 4.08
N SER A 217 -4.24 21.15 2.76
CA SER A 217 -3.10 21.23 1.82
C SER A 217 -2.13 22.36 2.21
N LEU A 218 -2.65 23.56 2.49
CA LEU A 218 -1.85 24.70 2.96
C LEU A 218 -1.18 24.42 4.32
N ARG A 219 -1.86 23.72 5.23
CA ARG A 219 -1.30 23.33 6.53
C ARG A 219 -0.13 22.35 6.38
N ILE A 220 -0.27 21.35 5.52
CA ILE A 220 0.81 20.37 5.22
C ILE A 220 2.01 21.10 4.62
N THR A 221 1.76 21.97 3.64
CA THR A 221 2.78 22.74 2.94
C THR A 221 3.54 23.68 3.89
N LYS A 222 2.81 24.42 4.72
CA LYS A 222 3.37 25.28 5.77
C LYS A 222 4.24 24.50 6.75
N TYR A 223 3.76 23.33 7.19
CA TYR A 223 4.52 22.47 8.10
C TYR A 223 5.83 21.98 7.48
N LEU A 224 5.81 21.54 6.22
CA LEU A 224 7.02 21.12 5.52
C LEU A 224 7.99 22.29 5.28
N TRP A 225 7.47 23.49 5.04
CA TRP A 225 8.26 24.73 4.94
C TRP A 225 8.94 25.10 6.27
N GLU A 226 8.27 24.94 7.40
CA GLU A 226 8.85 25.17 8.72
C GLU A 226 9.97 24.14 9.04
N GLU A 227 9.86 22.91 8.53
CA GLU A 227 10.85 21.84 8.68
C GLU A 227 12.00 21.88 7.65
N LYS A 228 12.04 22.91 6.79
CA LYS A 228 12.98 23.17 5.66
C LYS A 228 14.28 22.35 5.64
N ASN A 229 15.11 22.45 6.68
CA ASN A 229 16.43 21.83 6.71
C ASN A 229 16.44 20.39 7.27
N LYS A 230 15.45 20.04 8.10
CA LYS A 230 15.38 18.72 8.76
C LYS A 230 14.71 17.69 7.86
N GLY A 231 13.73 18.15 7.08
CA GLY A 231 12.77 17.31 6.38
C GLY A 231 11.86 16.57 7.35
N SER A 232 10.77 16.02 6.84
CA SER A 232 9.83 15.21 7.62
C SER A 232 9.73 13.80 7.05
N THR A 233 9.67 12.81 7.94
CA THR A 233 9.36 11.44 7.54
C THR A 233 7.85 11.29 7.36
N TYR A 234 7.43 10.34 6.52
CA TYR A 234 6.01 10.05 6.34
C TYR A 234 5.30 9.70 7.66
N LYS A 235 5.97 8.94 8.53
CA LYS A 235 5.45 8.61 9.87
C LYS A 235 5.18 9.86 10.73
N LYS A 236 6.10 10.84 10.72
CA LYS A 236 5.92 12.10 11.46
C LYS A 236 4.76 12.92 10.89
N LEU A 237 4.57 12.90 9.57
CA LEU A 237 3.43 13.56 8.94
C LEU A 237 2.10 12.88 9.32
N THR A 238 2.04 11.54 9.33
CA THR A 238 0.82 10.84 9.76
C THR A 238 0.46 11.11 11.22
N GLU A 239 1.45 11.21 12.11
CA GLU A 239 1.24 11.59 13.53
C GLU A 239 0.85 13.07 13.68
N LYS A 240 1.36 13.96 12.81
CA LYS A 240 1.03 15.39 12.87
C LYS A 240 -0.39 15.67 12.35
N PHE A 241 -0.83 14.92 11.35
CA PHE A 241 -2.09 15.12 10.62
C PHE A 241 -3.05 13.95 10.82
N GLU A 242 -3.21 13.46 12.06
CA GLU A 242 -4.06 12.29 12.41
C GLU A 242 -5.53 12.42 11.98
N LYS A 243 -6.02 13.66 11.79
CA LYS A 243 -7.39 13.93 11.33
C LYS A 243 -7.58 13.66 9.84
N ILE A 244 -6.49 13.64 9.06
CA ILE A 244 -6.53 13.41 7.61
C ILE A 244 -6.44 11.90 7.37
N ASN A 245 -7.27 11.38 6.45
CA ASN A 245 -7.18 9.98 6.05
C ASN A 245 -5.77 9.70 5.48
N GLU A 246 -5.15 8.60 5.92
CA GLU A 246 -3.80 8.22 5.47
C GLU A 246 -3.68 8.19 3.93
N LEU A 247 -4.70 7.69 3.23
CA LEU A 247 -4.72 7.64 1.76
C LEU A 247 -4.76 9.05 1.17
N GLN A 248 -5.58 9.95 1.70
CA GLN A 248 -5.64 11.34 1.24
C GLN A 248 -4.30 12.05 1.45
N LEU A 249 -3.66 11.83 2.60
CA LEU A 249 -2.34 12.38 2.87
C LEU A 249 -1.29 11.89 1.86
N LYS A 250 -1.29 10.60 1.50
CA LYS A 250 -0.37 10.08 0.46
C LYS A 250 -0.58 10.77 -0.88
N HIS A 251 -1.84 10.93 -1.28
CA HIS A 251 -2.18 11.55 -2.55
C HIS A 251 -1.84 13.04 -2.57
N GLU A 252 -2.06 13.76 -1.47
CA GLU A 252 -1.62 15.15 -1.36
C GLU A 252 -0.10 15.29 -1.50
N LEU A 253 0.66 14.41 -0.85
CA LEU A 253 2.13 14.41 -0.99
C LEU A 253 2.58 14.07 -2.41
N LEU A 254 1.83 13.23 -3.15
CA LEU A 254 2.11 12.99 -4.57
C LEU A 254 1.85 14.24 -5.42
N PHE A 255 0.78 14.99 -5.15
CA PHE A 255 0.51 16.27 -5.83
C PHE A 255 1.61 17.29 -5.59
N LEU A 256 1.97 17.52 -4.32
CA LEU A 256 3.05 18.43 -3.96
C LEU A 256 4.39 18.02 -4.58
N PHE A 257 4.64 16.71 -4.73
CA PHE A 257 5.86 16.21 -5.35
C PHE A 257 5.84 16.38 -6.89
N ARG A 258 4.68 16.15 -7.51
CA ARG A 258 4.44 16.38 -8.95
C ARG A 258 4.63 17.84 -9.32
N ASP A 259 4.09 18.73 -8.50
CA ASP A 259 4.12 20.18 -8.70
C ASP A 259 5.47 20.79 -8.24
N GLU A 260 6.44 19.93 -7.90
CA GLU A 260 7.80 20.27 -7.47
C GLU A 260 7.92 21.14 -6.20
N GLU A 261 6.85 21.24 -5.41
CA GLU A 261 6.85 21.95 -4.14
C GLU A 261 7.63 21.19 -3.06
N ILE A 262 7.66 19.86 -3.16
CA ILE A 262 8.44 19.01 -2.27
C ILE A 262 9.38 18.10 -3.05
N HIS A 263 10.50 17.73 -2.43
CA HIS A 263 11.44 16.75 -2.95
C HIS A 263 11.81 15.71 -1.88
N GLN A 264 12.24 14.54 -2.33
CA GLN A 264 12.66 13.46 -1.46
C GLN A 264 14.18 13.31 -1.44
N ARG A 265 14.75 13.18 -0.25
CA ARG A 265 16.16 12.81 -0.03
C ARG A 265 16.24 11.54 0.80
N ASP A 266 17.24 10.71 0.53
CA ASP A 266 17.56 9.49 1.29
C ASP A 266 16.38 8.52 1.43
N ASN A 267 15.56 8.39 0.38
CA ASN A 267 14.45 7.43 0.23
C ASN A 267 13.35 7.47 1.32
N SER A 268 13.36 8.48 2.19
CA SER A 268 12.49 8.46 3.40
C SER A 268 12.06 9.82 3.92
N LYS A 269 12.80 10.90 3.61
CA LYS A 269 12.51 12.24 4.10
C LYS A 269 12.03 13.15 2.98
N LEU A 270 10.98 13.90 3.27
CA LEU A 270 10.37 14.89 2.40
C LEU A 270 10.82 16.28 2.85
N TYR A 271 11.22 17.10 1.88
CA TYR A 271 11.72 18.44 2.09
C TYR A 271 10.90 19.41 1.26
N TYR A 272 10.62 20.58 1.81
CA TYR A 272 9.96 21.65 1.07
C TYR A 272 10.96 22.49 0.28
N GLY A 273 10.55 22.90 -0.92
CA GLY A 273 11.26 23.85 -1.76
C GLY A 273 11.90 23.20 -3.00
N PRO A 274 12.29 24.02 -3.99
CA PRO A 274 12.95 23.53 -5.19
C PRO A 274 14.24 22.82 -4.81
N LYS A 275 14.53 21.71 -5.49
CA LYS A 275 15.79 20.99 -5.36
C LYS A 275 16.91 21.95 -5.79
N LYS A 276 17.72 22.40 -4.83
CA LYS A 276 18.93 23.19 -5.10
C LYS A 276 19.98 22.34 -5.80
#